data_AF-A0A2V9DI54-F1
#
_entry.id   AF-A0A2V9DI54-F1
#
_cell.length_a   1.000
_cell.length_b   1.000
_cell.length_c   1.000
_cell.angle_alpha   90.00
_cell.angle_beta   90.00
_cell.angle_gamma   90.00
#
_symmetry.space_group_name_H-M   'P 1'
#
loop_
_entity.id
_entity.type
_entity.pdbx_description
1 polymer ?
#
loop_
_entity_poly.entity_id
_entity_poly.type
_entity_poly.pdbx_seq_one_letter_code
_entity_poly.pdbx_strand_id
1 'polypeptide(L)' 'LSCHVRIPDMHMEESEKILDEVRARLANTFGIHHTTVQFERAGLPETGYYMPEPFRSSKS' A
#
# COMPACT_ATOMS: atom_id res chain seq x y z
N LEU A 1 -1.58 9.40 18.56
CA LEU A 1 -1.78 8.02 18.05
C LEU A 1 -0.77 7.77 16.93
N SER A 2 -0.30 6.53 16.76
CA SER A 2 0.46 6.10 15.57
C SER A 2 -0.18 4.85 15.00
N CYS A 3 -0.41 4.80 13.68
CA CYS A 3 -0.96 3.61 13.02
C CYS A 3 -0.31 3.36 11.66
N HIS A 4 -0.40 2.11 11.23
CA HIS A 4 0.14 1.63 9.96
C HIS A 4 -1.02 1.20 9.07
N VAL A 5 -1.03 1.67 7.83
CA VAL A 5 -2.07 1.37 6.84
C VAL A 5 -1.43 0.73 5.64
N ARG A 6 -1.93 -0.45 5.27
CA ARG A 6 -1.47 -1.16 4.07
C ARG A 6 -2.29 -0.72 2.86
N ILE A 7 -1.63 -0.20 1.83
CA ILE A 7 -2.25 0.27 0.59
C ILE A 7 -1.61 -0.43 -0.62
N PRO A 8 -2.36 -0.69 -1.71
CA PRO A 8 -1.76 -1.13 -2.96
C PRO A 8 -0.84 -0.05 -3.55
N ASP A 9 -0.05 -0.42 -4.55
CA ASP A 9 0.76 0.55 -5.30
C ASP A 9 -0.18 1.56 -5.98
N MET A 10 -0.05 2.83 -5.61
CA MET A 10 -0.93 3.90 -6.07
C MET A 10 -0.21 5.24 -6.10
N HIS A 11 -0.81 6.19 -6.80
CA HIS A 11 -0.34 7.58 -6.81
C HIS A 11 -0.49 8.24 -5.43
N MET A 12 0.40 9.18 -5.14
CA MET A 12 0.41 9.90 -3.87
C MET A 12 -0.92 10.62 -3.60
N GLU A 13 -1.52 11.24 -4.62
CA GLU A 13 -2.83 11.91 -4.53
C GLU A 13 -3.96 10.97 -4.07
N GLU A 14 -3.93 9.71 -4.50
CA GLU A 14 -4.91 8.71 -4.06
C GLU A 14 -4.66 8.30 -2.60
N SER A 15 -3.39 8.22 -2.17
CA SER A 15 -3.05 7.95 -0.78
C SER A 15 -3.42 9.09 0.18
N GLU A 16 -3.40 10.34 -0.29
CA GLU A 16 -3.82 11.51 0.49
C GLU A 16 -5.32 11.48 0.81
N LYS A 17 -6.16 11.05 -0.14
CA LYS A 17 -7.60 10.86 0.10
C LYS A 17 -7.85 9.87 1.24
N ILE A 18 -7.08 8.77 1.27
CA ILE A 18 -7.15 7.77 2.34
C ILE A 18 -6.70 8.38 3.68
N LEU A 19 -5.63 9.18 3.67
CA LEU A 19 -5.12 9.85 4.87
C LEU A 19 -6.18 10.78 5.47
N ASP A 20 -6.85 11.58 4.64
CA ASP A 20 -7.89 12.50 5.08
C ASP A 20 -9.10 11.78 5.66
N GLU A 21 -9.52 10.68 5.04
CA GLU A 21 -10.62 9.87 5.56
C GLU A 21 -10.27 9.23 6.92
N VAL A 22 -9.04 8.69 7.06
CA VAL A 22 -8.56 8.15 8.34
C VAL A 22 -8.53 9.23 9.42
N ARG A 23 -8.00 10.42 9.11
CA ARG A 23 -7.98 11.57 10.03
C ARG A 23 -9.39 12.00 10.44
N ALA A 24 -10.31 12.10 9.49
CA ALA A 24 -11.69 12.48 9.76
C ALA A 24 -12.38 11.46 10.69
N ARG A 25 -12.21 10.16 10.43
CA ARG A 25 -12.76 9.10 11.30
C ARG A 25 -12.17 9.16 12.71
N LEU A 26 -10.86 9.38 12.83
CA LEU A 26 -10.18 9.50 14.12
C LEU A 26 -10.63 10.73 14.92
N ALA A 27 -10.78 11.88 14.26
CA ALA A 27 -11.28 13.09 14.87
C ALA A 27 -12.75 12.93 15.32
N ASN A 28 -13.62 12.47 14.43
CA ASN A 28 -15.07 12.43 14.69
C ASN A 28 -15.46 11.35 15.70
N THR A 29 -14.78 10.21 15.69
CA THR A 29 -15.15 9.06 16.53
C THR A 29 -14.44 9.07 17.88
N PHE A 30 -13.18 9.54 17.91
CA PHE A 30 -12.32 9.38 19.08
C PHE A 30 -11.75 10.72 19.59
N GLY A 31 -12.02 11.85 18.93
CA GLY A 31 -11.45 13.16 19.30
C GLY A 31 -9.94 13.25 19.09
N ILE A 32 -9.36 12.39 18.25
CA ILE A 32 -7.92 12.35 18.01
C ILE A 32 -7.58 13.21 16.80
N HIS A 33 -7.03 14.40 17.07
CA HIS A 33 -6.63 15.36 16.02
C HIS A 33 -5.14 15.26 15.63
N HIS A 34 -4.32 14.70 16.52
CA HIS A 34 -2.88 14.53 16.30
C HIS A 34 -2.52 13.05 16.19
N THR A 35 -2.20 12.61 14.98
CA THR A 35 -1.84 11.23 14.68
C THR A 35 -0.76 11.15 13.61
N THR A 36 0.10 10.15 13.72
CA THR A 36 1.03 9.75 12.66
C THR A 36 0.43 8.55 11.95
N VAL A 37 0.38 8.59 10.62
CA VAL A 37 -0.10 7.48 9.78
C VAL A 37 1.03 7.10 8.85
N GLN A 38 1.49 5.85 8.94
CA GLN A 38 2.50 5.31 8.04
C GLN A 38 1.83 4.43 6.99
N PHE A 39 2.03 4.76 5.72
CA PHE A 39 1.60 3.90 4.63
C PHE A 39 2.65 2.85 4.32
N GLU A 40 2.19 1.61 4.19
CA GLU A 40 2.99 0.46 3.78
C GLU A 40 2.40 -0.15 2.52
N ARG A 41 3.24 -0.64 1.63
CA ARG A 41 2.77 -1.32 0.44
C ARG A 41 2.22 -2.69 0.83
N ALA A 42 0.93 -2.90 0.62
CA ALA A 42 0.35 -4.24 0.56
C ALA A 42 1.12 -4.97 -0.54
N GLY A 43 1.78 -6.08 -0.22
CA GLY A 43 2.68 -6.76 -1.15
C GLY A 43 2.03 -7.12 -2.50
N LEU A 44 2.83 -7.64 -3.42
CA LEU A 44 2.29 -8.12 -4.70
C LEU A 44 1.19 -9.17 -4.44
N PRO A 45 0.12 -9.19 -5.26
CA PRO A 45 -0.90 -10.23 -5.17
C PRO A 45 -0.24 -11.61 -5.23
N GLU A 46 -0.81 -12.59 -4.51
CA GLU A 46 -0.30 -13.98 -4.40
C GLU A 46 -0.28 -14.75 -5.73
N THR A 47 -0.61 -14.12 -6.84
CA THR A 47 -0.39 -14.68 -8.17
C THR A 47 1.11 -14.73 -8.41
N GLY A 48 1.70 -15.87 -8.03
CA GLY A 48 3.13 -16.14 -8.05
C GLY A 48 3.82 -15.64 -9.32
N TYR A 49 5.04 -15.18 -9.14
CA TYR A 49 5.90 -14.72 -10.23
C TYR A 49 5.93 -15.76 -11.36
N TYR A 50 5.48 -15.37 -12.55
CA TYR A 50 5.73 -16.14 -13.76
C TYR A 50 7.20 -15.96 -14.15
N MET A 51 8.01 -16.99 -13.89
CA MET A 51 9.37 -17.08 -14.45
C MET A 51 9.27 -17.76 -15.82
N PRO A 52 9.48 -17.05 -16.95
CA PRO A 52 9.48 -17.69 -18.26
C PRO A 52 10.63 -18.71 -18.32
N GLU A 53 10.45 -19.77 -19.11
CA GLU A 53 11.50 -20.78 -19.29
C GLU A 53 12.82 -20.12 -19.71
N PRO A 54 13.96 -20.49 -19.10
CA PRO A 54 15.25 -19.92 -19.45
C PRO A 54 15.55 -20.17 -20.93
N PHE A 55 16.07 -19.13 -21.59
CA PHE A 55 16.42 -19.17 -23.01
C PHE A 55 17.38 -20.33 -23.30
N ARG A 56 16.91 -21.34 -24.05
CA ARG A 56 17.76 -22.42 -24.54
C ARG A 56 18.35 -21.99 -25.88
N SER A 57 19.61 -21.58 -25.87
CA SER A 57 20.37 -21.40 -27.11
C SER A 57 20.57 -22.78 -27.76
N SER A 58 20.06 -22.96 -28.98
CA SER A 58 20.37 -24.14 -29.79
C SER A 58 21.84 -24.07 -30.18
N LYS A 59 22.70 -24.82 -29.49
CA LYS A 59 24.06 -25.05 -29.97
C LYS A 59 23.96 -25.89 -31.25
N SER A 60 24.26 -25.25 -32.39
CA SER A 60 24.62 -25.91 -33.64
C SER A 60 26.06 -26.43 -33.58
#